data_AF-A0AAC9FXL1-F1
#
_entry.id   AF-A0AAC9FXL1-F1
#
_cell.length_a   1.000
_cell.length_b   1.000
_cell.length_c   1.000
_cell.angle_alpha   90.00
_cell.angle_beta   90.00
_cell.angle_gamma   90.00
#
_symmetry.space_group_name_H-M   'P 1'
#
loop_
_entity.id
_entity.type
_entity.pdbx_description
1 polymer ?
#
loop_
_entity_poly.entity_id
_entity_poly.type
_entity_poly.pdbx_seq_one_letter_code
_entity_poly.pdbx_strand_id
1 'polypeptide(L)'
;MTADEFRNAMDSDNAFQAKRKALIFVSLLLLALIVSGAQIKEANTFIFKIEFSNHIGLRYLLVASVVVCMIRYFSYSEKYRNQLFKIWSGRLLADHRVYYVDQQAGDISGILGKRLDIYIGEYGVDTPKYKKTGIFKRNIGLPAKGTHETYGEIYYTEYFDLNKYDQRWKRSDFRSLLLSELKFRAEAWITYRETFDLSFPYLLGLSSLLAFAIGLCRP
;
A
#
# COMPACT_ATOMS: atom_id res chain seq x y z
N MET A 1 -9.34 10.37 10.83
CA MET A 1 -9.22 8.98 11.34
C MET A 1 -7.85 8.84 11.95
N THR A 2 -7.80 8.53 13.25
CA THR A 2 -6.54 8.35 13.99
C THR A 2 -5.93 6.97 13.71
N ALA A 3 -4.68 6.76 14.12
CA ALA A 3 -4.02 5.45 13.97
C ALA A 3 -4.73 4.36 14.80
N ASP A 4 -5.29 4.70 15.96
CA ASP A 4 -5.98 3.73 16.82
C ASP A 4 -7.37 3.38 16.30
N GLU A 5 -8.11 4.35 15.74
CA GLU A 5 -9.34 4.08 15.00
C GLU A 5 -9.09 3.14 13.81
N PHE A 6 -7.97 3.32 13.11
CA PHE A 6 -7.57 2.46 12.01
C PHE A 6 -7.31 1.01 12.47
N ARG A 7 -6.55 0.86 13.56
CA ARG A 7 -6.22 -0.45 14.15
C ARG A 7 -7.48 -1.17 14.61
N ASN A 8 -8.36 -0.47 15.33
CA ASN A 8 -9.63 -1.04 15.78
C ASN A 8 -10.53 -1.44 14.60
N ALA A 9 -10.55 -0.66 13.53
CA ALA A 9 -11.30 -1.00 12.31
C ALA A 9 -10.73 -2.22 11.57
N MET A 10 -9.42 -2.47 11.65
CA MET A 10 -8.80 -3.69 11.11
C MET A 10 -9.06 -4.91 12.00
N ASP A 11 -8.96 -4.74 13.32
CA ASP A 11 -9.08 -5.83 14.28
C ASP A 11 -10.52 -6.30 14.47
N SER A 12 -11.51 -5.42 14.28
CA SER A 12 -12.94 -5.76 14.33
C SER A 12 -13.51 -6.36 13.04
N ASP A 13 -12.82 -6.25 11.90
CA ASP A 13 -13.30 -6.82 10.63
C ASP A 13 -12.98 -8.32 10.53
N ASN A 14 -13.94 -9.13 10.97
CA ASN A 14 -13.84 -10.59 10.94
C ASN A 14 -13.59 -11.15 9.53
N ALA A 15 -14.13 -10.53 8.49
CA ALA A 15 -13.97 -11.02 7.12
C ALA A 15 -12.54 -10.79 6.64
N PHE A 16 -12.00 -9.59 6.85
CA PHE A 16 -10.60 -9.26 6.58
C PHE A 16 -9.64 -10.17 7.36
N GLN A 17 -9.89 -10.34 8.66
CA GLN A 17 -9.10 -11.19 9.54
C GLN A 17 -9.06 -12.64 9.08
N ALA A 18 -10.21 -13.20 8.66
CA ALA A 18 -10.28 -14.56 8.15
C ALA A 18 -9.45 -14.74 6.88
N LYS A 19 -9.50 -13.78 5.92
CA LYS A 19 -8.68 -13.86 4.69
C LYS A 19 -7.20 -13.69 4.97
N ARG A 20 -6.84 -12.80 5.90
CA ARG A 20 -5.47 -12.62 6.39
C ARG A 20 -4.92 -13.92 6.96
N LYS A 21 -5.63 -14.54 7.90
CA LYS A 21 -5.23 -15.80 8.54
C LYS A 21 -5.13 -16.95 7.54
N ALA A 22 -6.07 -17.07 6.61
CA ALA A 22 -6.04 -18.08 5.57
C ALA A 22 -4.79 -17.95 4.68
N LEU A 23 -4.45 -16.74 4.22
CA LEU A 23 -3.25 -16.51 3.41
C LEU A 23 -1.97 -16.86 4.20
N ILE A 24 -1.89 -16.43 5.46
CA ILE A 24 -0.75 -16.75 6.33
C ILE A 24 -0.60 -18.27 6.49
N PHE A 25 -1.70 -18.95 6.85
CA PHE A 25 -1.69 -20.38 7.12
C PHE A 25 -1.29 -21.20 5.89
N VAL A 26 -1.91 -20.94 4.74
CA VAL A 26 -1.62 -21.69 3.50
C VAL A 26 -0.18 -21.43 3.02
N SER A 27 0.32 -20.20 3.14
CA SER A 27 1.69 -19.87 2.75
C SER A 27 2.73 -20.52 3.69
N LEU A 28 2.46 -20.56 5.01
CA LEU A 28 3.30 -21.28 5.97
C LEU A 28 3.30 -22.78 5.69
N LEU A 29 2.15 -23.35 5.35
CA LEU A 29 2.02 -24.77 5.03
C LEU A 29 2.80 -25.12 3.75
N LEU A 30 2.74 -24.27 2.72
CA LEU A 30 3.57 -24.42 1.51
C LEU A 30 5.07 -24.32 1.84
N LEU A 31 5.48 -23.32 2.64
CA LEU A 31 6.87 -23.17 3.08
C LEU A 31 7.33 -24.39 3.88
N ALA A 32 6.55 -24.86 4.85
CA ALA A 32 6.89 -26.02 5.66
C ALA A 32 7.08 -27.26 4.77
N LEU A 33 6.22 -27.47 3.78
CA LEU A 33 6.33 -28.60 2.86
C LEU A 33 7.60 -28.52 1.99
N ILE A 34 7.94 -27.33 1.49
CA ILE A 34 9.15 -27.13 0.65
C ILE A 34 10.42 -27.23 1.48
N VAL A 35 10.47 -26.58 2.64
CA VAL A 35 11.67 -26.49 3.49
C VAL A 35 11.94 -27.81 4.22
N SER A 36 10.91 -28.52 4.69
CA SER A 36 11.10 -29.77 5.41
C SER A 36 11.60 -30.92 4.53
N GLY A 37 11.44 -30.82 3.20
CA GLY A 37 11.71 -31.93 2.29
C GLY A 37 10.94 -33.21 2.65
N ALA A 38 9.84 -33.08 3.41
CA ALA A 38 9.14 -34.22 3.98
C ALA A 38 8.65 -35.15 2.85
N GLN A 39 9.30 -36.30 2.74
CA GLN A 39 8.82 -37.44 1.97
C GLN A 39 7.92 -38.25 2.89
N ILE A 40 6.70 -38.54 2.44
CA ILE A 40 5.79 -39.40 3.19
C ILE A 40 6.36 -40.83 3.08
N LYS A 41 7.07 -41.29 4.11
CA LYS A 41 7.59 -42.66 4.21
C LYS A 41 6.58 -43.52 4.98
N GLU A 42 5.75 -44.24 4.22
CA GLU A 42 4.95 -45.43 4.58
C GLU A 42 3.94 -45.33 5.75
N ALA A 43 2.81 -46.04 5.62
CA ALA A 43 1.75 -46.15 6.62
C ALA A 43 1.31 -47.61 6.84
N ASN A 44 1.27 -48.01 8.11
CA ASN A 44 0.68 -49.27 8.59
C ASN A 44 -0.87 -49.28 8.50
N THR A 45 -1.41 -50.49 8.35
CA THR A 45 -2.73 -50.87 7.80
C THR A 45 -4.00 -50.46 8.57
N PHE A 46 -3.94 -49.66 9.64
CA PHE A 46 -5.10 -49.47 10.54
C PHE A 46 -5.60 -48.02 10.72
N ILE A 47 -4.98 -47.04 10.07
CA ILE A 47 -5.47 -45.65 10.08
C ILE A 47 -5.70 -45.22 8.64
N PHE A 48 -6.94 -44.86 8.30
CA PHE A 48 -7.30 -44.28 7.01
C PHE A 48 -6.60 -42.93 6.85
N LYS A 49 -5.32 -42.95 6.42
CA LYS A 49 -4.55 -41.78 6.06
C LYS A 49 -4.84 -41.47 4.60
N ILE A 50 -5.30 -40.25 4.30
CA ILE A 50 -5.37 -39.76 2.93
C ILE A 50 -3.93 -39.62 2.44
N GLU A 51 -3.46 -40.63 1.71
CA GLU A 51 -2.15 -40.62 1.08
C GLU A 51 -2.27 -39.96 -0.30
N PHE A 52 -1.63 -38.81 -0.47
CA PHE A 52 -1.52 -38.20 -1.79
C PHE A 52 -0.42 -38.91 -2.56
N SER A 53 -0.79 -39.90 -3.39
CA SER A 53 0.12 -40.61 -4.30
C SER A 53 0.85 -39.66 -5.26
N ASN A 54 0.33 -38.44 -5.46
CA ASN A 54 0.99 -37.36 -6.20
C ASN A 54 1.36 -36.18 -5.27
N HIS A 55 2.46 -36.33 -4.51
CA HIS A 55 3.00 -35.25 -3.67
C HIS A 55 3.33 -33.97 -4.47
N ILE A 56 3.64 -34.12 -5.76
CA ILE A 56 3.89 -33.01 -6.68
C ILE A 56 2.58 -32.24 -6.93
N GLY A 57 1.47 -32.95 -7.18
CA GLY A 57 0.14 -32.37 -7.35
C GLY A 57 -0.33 -31.56 -6.14
N LEU A 58 -0.06 -32.04 -4.92
CA LEU A 58 -0.36 -31.32 -3.69
C LEU A 58 0.40 -29.97 -3.61
N ARG A 59 1.68 -29.94 -4.01
CA ARG A 59 2.47 -28.70 -4.04
C ARG A 59 1.86 -27.66 -4.99
N TYR A 60 1.49 -28.07 -6.20
CA TYR A 60 0.84 -27.18 -7.16
C TYR A 60 -0.54 -26.69 -6.69
N LEU A 61 -1.32 -27.55 -6.02
CA LEU A 61 -2.60 -27.16 -5.43
C LEU A 61 -2.42 -26.10 -4.33
N LEU A 62 -1.39 -26.26 -3.49
CA LEU A 62 -1.05 -25.26 -2.47
C LEU A 62 -0.59 -23.95 -3.07
N VAL A 63 0.22 -23.97 -4.13
CA VAL A 63 0.62 -22.78 -4.89
C VAL A 63 -0.62 -22.05 -5.44
N ALA A 64 -1.54 -22.78 -6.09
CA ALA A 64 -2.78 -22.21 -6.60
C ALA A 64 -3.62 -21.61 -5.45
N SER A 65 -3.66 -22.28 -4.30
CA SER A 65 -4.35 -21.80 -3.10
C SER A 65 -3.74 -20.52 -2.56
N VAL A 66 -2.40 -20.39 -2.50
CA VAL A 66 -1.70 -19.16 -2.12
C VAL A 66 -2.09 -18.02 -3.08
N VAL A 67 -2.04 -18.25 -4.39
CA VAL A 67 -2.40 -17.24 -5.39
C VAL A 67 -3.85 -16.76 -5.22
N VAL A 68 -4.80 -17.69 -5.08
CA VAL A 68 -6.20 -17.35 -4.83
C VAL A 68 -6.37 -16.58 -3.51
N CYS A 69 -5.69 -17.01 -2.44
CA CYS A 69 -5.70 -16.30 -1.16
C CYS A 69 -5.11 -14.89 -1.27
N MET A 70 -4.04 -14.69 -2.04
CA MET A 70 -3.45 -13.37 -2.30
C MET A 70 -4.43 -12.45 -3.02
N ILE A 71 -5.11 -12.94 -4.07
CA ILE A 71 -6.11 -12.16 -4.82
C ILE A 71 -7.29 -11.77 -3.91
N ARG A 72 -7.80 -12.72 -3.11
CA ARG A 72 -8.88 -12.44 -2.16
C ARG A 72 -8.43 -11.43 -1.10
N TYR A 73 -7.24 -11.61 -0.53
CA TYR A 73 -6.69 -10.67 0.44
C TYR A 73 -6.48 -9.27 -0.15
N PHE A 74 -6.09 -9.17 -1.43
CA PHE A 74 -5.96 -7.91 -2.16
C PHE A 74 -7.27 -7.11 -2.22
N SER A 75 -8.35 -7.81 -2.50
CA SER A 75 -9.68 -7.22 -2.59
C SER A 75 -10.16 -6.69 -1.22
N TYR A 76 -10.01 -7.47 -0.16
CA TYR A 76 -10.45 -7.06 1.19
C TYR A 76 -9.53 -6.01 1.83
N SER A 77 -8.23 -6.04 1.52
CA SER A 77 -7.26 -5.08 2.06
C SER A 77 -7.34 -3.70 1.39
N GLU A 78 -8.04 -3.54 0.26
CA GLU A 78 -8.09 -2.28 -0.49
C GLU A 78 -8.55 -1.10 0.36
N LYS A 79 -9.65 -1.27 1.10
CA LYS A 79 -10.16 -0.26 2.04
C LYS A 79 -9.07 0.22 3.00
N TYR A 80 -8.35 -0.73 3.60
CA TYR A 80 -7.30 -0.46 4.57
C TYR A 80 -6.04 0.14 3.92
N ARG A 81 -5.67 -0.30 2.71
CA ARG A 81 -4.56 0.30 1.94
C ARG A 81 -4.86 1.76 1.60
N ASN A 82 -6.09 2.07 1.23
CA ASN A 82 -6.51 3.44 0.93
C ASN A 82 -6.51 4.33 2.18
N GLN A 83 -6.96 3.80 3.32
CA GLN A 83 -6.91 4.49 4.61
C GLN A 83 -5.48 4.72 5.09
N LEU A 84 -4.63 3.68 5.03
CA LEU A 84 -3.22 3.78 5.34
C LEU A 84 -2.56 4.83 4.45
N PHE A 85 -2.82 4.81 3.14
CA PHE A 85 -2.31 5.84 2.22
C PHE A 85 -2.70 7.26 2.66
N LYS A 86 -3.94 7.49 3.11
CA LYS A 86 -4.37 8.82 3.61
C LYS A 86 -3.58 9.27 4.84
N ILE A 87 -3.41 8.39 5.83
CA ILE A 87 -2.62 8.68 7.05
C ILE A 87 -1.20 9.07 6.67
N TRP A 88 -0.62 8.26 5.78
CA TRP A 88 0.73 8.42 5.28
C TRP A 88 0.95 9.70 4.47
N SER A 89 0.04 10.00 3.55
CA SER A 89 0.08 11.25 2.81
C SER A 89 -0.10 12.47 3.70
N GLY A 90 -0.92 12.36 4.75
CA GLY A 90 -1.08 13.43 5.72
C GLY A 90 0.23 13.73 6.46
N ARG A 91 0.93 12.69 6.91
CA ARG A 91 2.27 12.83 7.53
C ARG A 91 3.31 13.41 6.57
N LEU A 92 3.29 12.96 5.31
CA LEU A 92 4.17 13.49 4.26
C LEU A 92 3.94 15.00 4.03
N LEU A 93 2.68 15.43 3.99
CA LEU A 93 2.31 16.84 3.78
C LEU A 93 2.50 17.70 5.04
N ALA A 94 2.60 17.09 6.22
CA ALA A 94 2.93 17.80 7.46
C ALA A 94 4.44 18.11 7.58
N ASP A 95 5.29 17.51 6.74
CA ASP A 95 6.72 17.82 6.71
C ASP A 95 6.97 19.12 5.94
N HIS A 96 7.49 20.14 6.64
CA HIS A 96 7.86 21.45 6.09
C HIS A 96 8.81 21.37 4.88
N ARG A 97 9.63 20.31 4.77
CA ARG A 97 10.52 20.11 3.62
C ARG A 97 9.74 19.76 2.36
N VAL A 98 8.60 19.10 2.52
CA VAL A 98 7.75 18.65 1.42
C VAL A 98 6.71 19.70 1.08
N TYR A 99 6.02 20.23 2.10
CA TYR A 99 4.96 21.21 1.96
C TYR A 99 4.95 22.13 3.17
N TYR A 100 5.11 23.42 2.93
CA TYR A 100 5.03 24.46 3.96
C TYR A 100 4.28 25.65 3.40
N VAL A 101 3.40 26.25 4.20
CA VAL A 101 2.64 27.44 3.82
C VAL A 101 3.15 28.59 4.67
N ASP A 102 3.68 29.62 4.01
CA ASP A 102 4.01 30.89 4.66
C ASP A 102 2.84 31.85 4.46
N GLN A 103 2.04 32.02 5.52
CA GLN A 103 0.88 32.91 5.50
C GLN A 103 1.27 34.40 5.43
N GLN A 104 2.49 34.77 5.83
CA GLN A 104 2.95 36.16 5.80
C GLN A 104 3.47 36.53 4.41
N ALA A 105 4.24 35.64 3.80
CA ALA A 105 4.74 35.83 2.43
C ALA A 105 3.69 35.52 1.37
N GLY A 106 2.62 34.81 1.72
CA GLY A 106 1.60 34.39 0.77
C GLY A 106 2.12 33.34 -0.22
N ASP A 107 3.09 32.52 0.19
CA ASP A 107 3.78 31.57 -0.68
C ASP A 107 3.79 30.13 -0.11
N ILE A 108 3.83 29.15 -1.01
CA ILE A 108 3.97 27.73 -0.68
C ILE A 108 5.43 27.34 -0.90
N SER A 109 6.09 26.96 0.19
CA SER A 109 7.47 26.50 0.20
C SER A 109 7.58 24.96 0.26
N GLY A 110 8.82 24.48 0.17
CA GLY A 110 9.14 23.05 0.15
C GLY A 110 9.22 22.48 -1.26
N ILE A 111 9.35 21.15 -1.36
CA ILE A 111 9.46 20.48 -2.66
C ILE A 111 8.22 20.74 -3.52
N LEU A 112 7.02 20.64 -2.93
CA LEU A 112 5.76 20.84 -3.66
C LEU A 112 5.48 22.31 -3.98
N GLY A 113 6.03 23.24 -3.21
CA GLY A 113 5.97 24.68 -3.49
C GLY A 113 6.50 25.05 -4.88
N LYS A 114 7.60 24.42 -5.30
CA LYS A 114 8.18 24.61 -6.64
C LYS A 114 7.22 24.32 -7.79
N ARG A 115 6.20 23.49 -7.56
CA ARG A 115 5.18 23.11 -8.54
C ARG A 115 3.90 23.92 -8.42
N LEU A 116 3.64 24.48 -7.24
CA LEU A 116 2.43 25.21 -6.90
C LEU A 116 2.69 26.72 -6.97
N ASP A 117 2.79 27.25 -8.18
CA ASP A 117 2.85 28.70 -8.43
C ASP A 117 1.42 29.26 -8.48
N ILE A 118 0.77 29.31 -7.32
CA ILE A 118 -0.65 29.70 -7.19
C ILE A 118 -0.82 30.78 -6.13
N TYR A 119 -1.83 31.63 -6.31
CA TYR A 119 -2.18 32.64 -5.33
C TYR A 119 -2.97 32.02 -4.18
N ILE A 120 -2.45 32.10 -2.95
CA ILE A 120 -3.03 31.43 -1.78
C ILE A 120 -4.49 31.85 -1.52
N GLY A 121 -4.90 33.07 -1.87
CA GLY A 121 -6.26 33.57 -1.59
C GLY A 121 -7.39 32.80 -2.28
N GLU A 122 -7.12 32.12 -3.40
CA GLU A 122 -8.13 31.36 -4.16
C GLU A 122 -8.18 29.87 -3.79
N TYR A 123 -7.20 29.40 -3.01
CA TYR A 123 -7.00 28.00 -2.71
C TYR A 123 -6.95 27.73 -1.20
N GLY A 124 -7.60 26.63 -0.78
CA GLY A 124 -7.52 26.11 0.59
C GLY A 124 -6.19 25.42 0.87
N VAL A 125 -5.10 26.19 0.95
CA VAL A 125 -3.73 25.68 1.12
C VAL A 125 -3.49 24.95 2.45
N ASP A 126 -4.37 25.13 3.45
CA ASP A 126 -4.25 24.46 4.75
C ASP A 126 -4.70 22.99 4.71
N THR A 127 -5.44 22.58 3.68
CA THR A 127 -5.98 21.22 3.57
C THR A 127 -5.61 20.52 2.25
N PRO A 128 -4.30 20.40 1.93
CA PRO A 128 -3.85 19.75 0.71
C PRO A 128 -4.17 18.25 0.72
N LYS A 129 -4.50 17.71 -0.46
CA LYS A 129 -4.81 16.29 -0.66
C LYS A 129 -3.81 15.66 -1.60
N TYR A 130 -2.98 14.76 -1.09
CA TYR A 130 -2.10 13.97 -1.95
C TYR A 130 -2.85 12.78 -2.57
N LYS A 131 -2.70 12.57 -3.88
CA LYS A 131 -3.35 11.47 -4.60
C LYS A 131 -2.35 10.69 -5.45
N LYS A 132 -2.46 9.37 -5.38
CA LYS A 132 -1.75 8.43 -6.24
C LYS A 132 -2.74 7.84 -7.25
N THR A 133 -2.52 8.08 -8.54
CA THR A 133 -3.37 7.55 -9.63
C THR A 133 -2.70 6.38 -10.39
N GLY A 134 -1.42 6.12 -10.14
CA GLY A 134 -0.68 5.00 -10.73
C GLY A 134 0.62 4.73 -9.98
N ILE A 135 1.50 3.86 -10.52
CA ILE A 135 2.78 3.52 -9.88
C ILE A 135 3.63 4.79 -9.69
N PHE A 136 3.76 5.58 -10.76
CA PHE A 136 4.53 6.83 -10.77
C PHE A 136 3.68 8.09 -10.94
N LYS A 137 2.35 7.97 -11.09
CA LYS A 137 1.47 9.13 -11.25
C LYS A 137 1.08 9.71 -9.89
N ARG A 138 1.41 10.98 -9.65
CA ARG A 138 1.12 11.71 -8.40
C ARG A 138 0.43 13.03 -8.72
N ASN A 139 -0.57 13.36 -7.91
CA ASN A 139 -1.28 14.62 -8.00
C ASN A 139 -1.36 15.23 -6.59
N ILE A 140 -1.26 16.55 -6.51
CA ILE A 140 -1.66 17.30 -5.33
C ILE A 140 -2.98 18.01 -5.62
N GLY A 141 -3.94 17.83 -4.73
CA GLY A 141 -5.25 18.44 -4.80
C GLY A 141 -5.35 19.58 -3.81
N LEU A 142 -5.79 20.75 -4.26
CA LEU A 142 -6.09 21.88 -3.38
C LEU A 142 -7.57 22.23 -3.51
N PRO A 143 -8.29 22.44 -2.40
CA PRO A 143 -9.61 23.04 -2.45
C PRO A 143 -9.52 24.40 -3.14
N ALA A 144 -10.46 24.71 -4.02
CA ALA A 144 -10.54 25.97 -4.74
C ALA A 144 -12.00 26.45 -4.74
N LYS A 145 -12.18 27.76 -4.87
CA LYS A 145 -13.49 28.39 -5.09
C LYS A 145 -13.55 28.87 -6.53
N GLY A 146 -14.65 28.57 -7.22
CA GLY A 146 -14.94 29.13 -8.54
C GLY A 146 -16.34 29.69 -8.60
N THR A 147 -16.60 30.59 -9.55
CA THR A 147 -17.93 31.11 -9.82
C THR A 147 -18.52 30.40 -11.03
N HIS A 148 -19.74 29.89 -10.89
CA HIS A 148 -20.51 29.30 -11.99
C HIS A 148 -21.72 30.20 -12.27
N GLU A 149 -21.92 30.61 -13.54
CA GLU A 149 -22.96 31.56 -13.95
C GLU A 149 -24.37 31.16 -13.48
N THR A 150 -24.66 29.85 -13.42
CA THR A 150 -25.97 29.30 -13.01
C THR A 150 -26.11 28.98 -11.52
N TYR A 151 -25.02 28.67 -10.82
CA TYR A 151 -25.06 28.08 -9.46
C TYR A 151 -24.36 28.92 -8.40
N GLY A 152 -23.77 30.06 -8.77
CA GLY A 152 -23.02 30.91 -7.85
C GLY A 152 -21.65 30.31 -7.50
N GLU A 153 -21.19 30.53 -6.27
CA GLU A 153 -19.90 30.01 -5.80
C GLU A 153 -19.92 28.49 -5.63
N ILE A 154 -19.06 27.79 -6.37
CA ILE A 154 -18.85 26.35 -6.27
C ILE A 154 -17.49 26.04 -5.63
N TYR A 155 -17.48 25.02 -4.77
CA TYR A 155 -16.29 24.51 -4.11
C TYR A 155 -15.85 23.23 -4.81
N TYR A 156 -14.65 23.21 -5.37
CA TYR A 156 -14.07 22.02 -6.01
C TYR A 156 -12.65 21.75 -5.50
N THR A 157 -12.09 20.59 -5.83
CA THR A 157 -10.69 20.29 -5.56
C THR A 157 -9.95 20.28 -6.89
N GLU A 158 -9.07 21.26 -7.09
CA GLU A 158 -8.22 21.31 -8.27
C GLU A 158 -7.01 20.41 -8.09
N TYR A 159 -6.74 19.54 -9.06
CA TYR A 159 -5.64 18.58 -9.01
C TYR A 159 -4.51 19.01 -9.94
N PHE A 160 -3.35 19.27 -9.35
CA PHE A 160 -2.11 19.57 -10.05
C PHE A 160 -1.32 18.28 -10.29
N ASP A 161 -1.07 17.97 -11.56
CA ASP A 161 -0.27 16.81 -11.97
C ASP A 161 1.22 17.08 -11.72
N LEU A 162 1.83 16.24 -10.87
CA LEU A 162 3.24 16.30 -10.48
C LEU A 162 4.16 15.61 -11.50
N ASN A 163 3.59 14.91 -12.48
CA ASN A 163 4.33 14.31 -13.58
C ASN A 163 4.49 15.25 -14.78
N LYS A 164 3.83 16.41 -14.77
CA LYS A 164 4.03 17.48 -15.75
C LYS A 164 5.14 18.40 -15.26
N TYR A 165 6.21 18.50 -16.04
CA TYR A 165 7.41 19.29 -15.71
C TYR A 165 7.36 20.66 -16.39
N ASP A 166 7.84 21.67 -15.68
CA ASP A 166 7.98 23.05 -16.17
C ASP A 166 9.36 23.61 -15.79
N GLN A 167 9.56 24.93 -15.96
CA GLN A 167 10.85 25.56 -15.66
C GLN A 167 11.21 25.53 -14.16
N ARG A 168 10.21 25.54 -13.27
CA ARG A 168 10.35 25.54 -11.80
C ARG A 168 10.32 24.11 -11.23
N TRP A 169 9.54 23.21 -11.84
CA TRP A 169 9.36 21.82 -11.44
C TRP A 169 10.05 20.85 -12.40
N LYS A 170 11.25 20.39 -12.02
CA LYS A 170 12.07 19.50 -12.85
C LYS A 170 11.94 18.04 -12.42
N ARG A 171 12.42 17.14 -13.28
CA ARG A 171 12.52 15.70 -12.98
C ARG A 171 13.36 15.41 -11.72
N SER A 172 14.34 16.25 -11.40
CA SER A 172 15.13 16.15 -10.16
C SER A 172 14.28 16.38 -8.92
N ASP A 173 13.37 17.35 -8.95
CA ASP A 173 12.49 17.67 -7.81
C ASP A 173 11.45 16.57 -7.62
N PHE A 174 10.90 16.04 -8.71
CA PHE A 174 10.02 14.86 -8.64
C PHE A 174 10.73 13.62 -8.09
N ARG A 175 12.00 13.38 -8.44
CA ARG A 175 12.80 12.31 -7.82
C ARG A 175 13.03 12.57 -6.33
N SER A 176 13.30 13.81 -5.94
CA SER A 176 13.43 14.20 -4.54
C SER A 176 12.15 13.93 -3.75
N LEU A 177 10.97 14.25 -4.32
CA LEU A 177 9.67 13.92 -3.75
C LEU A 177 9.50 12.41 -3.57
N LEU A 178 9.85 11.60 -4.57
CA LEU A 178 9.78 10.13 -4.48
C LEU A 178 10.74 9.56 -3.43
N LEU A 179 11.91 10.15 -3.24
CA LEU A 179 12.85 9.77 -2.19
C LEU A 179 12.31 10.13 -0.81
N SER A 180 11.71 11.30 -0.65
CA SER A 180 11.02 11.67 0.58
C SER A 180 9.86 10.70 0.87
N GLU A 181 9.02 10.39 -0.12
CA GLU A 181 8.00 9.34 -0.01
C GLU A 181 8.60 8.01 0.45
N LEU A 182 9.72 7.59 -0.15
CA LEU A 182 10.38 6.33 0.18
C LEU A 182 10.93 6.33 1.60
N LYS A 183 11.52 7.44 2.06
CA LYS A 183 12.04 7.60 3.42
C LYS A 183 10.93 7.47 4.44
N PHE A 184 9.84 8.22 4.27
CA PHE A 184 8.65 8.05 5.09
C PHE A 184 8.19 6.59 5.00
N ARG A 185 8.22 5.97 3.80
CA ARG A 185 7.83 4.56 3.57
C ARG A 185 8.63 3.55 4.35
N ALA A 186 9.94 3.73 4.40
CA ALA A 186 10.81 2.87 5.18
C ALA A 186 10.58 3.08 6.68
N GLU A 187 10.52 4.34 7.14
CA GLU A 187 10.31 4.65 8.55
C GLU A 187 9.02 4.02 9.07
N ALA A 188 7.93 4.21 8.32
CA ALA A 188 6.64 3.78 8.80
C ALA A 188 6.33 2.28 8.58
N TRP A 189 7.24 1.54 7.92
CA TRP A 189 7.31 0.08 8.00
C TRP A 189 7.86 -0.42 9.35
N ILE A 190 8.77 0.33 9.96
CA ILE A 190 9.44 -0.03 11.22
C ILE A 190 8.63 0.49 12.41
N THR A 191 8.18 1.75 12.33
CA THR A 191 7.55 2.46 13.44
C THR A 191 6.10 2.05 13.67
N TYR A 192 5.37 1.67 12.61
CA TYR A 192 3.93 1.47 12.68
C TYR A 192 3.52 0.05 12.36
N ARG A 193 2.98 -0.64 13.37
CA ARG A 193 2.44 -2.00 13.27
C ARG A 193 1.44 -2.14 12.12
N GLU A 194 0.60 -1.14 11.90
CA GLU A 194 -0.46 -1.23 10.90
C GLU A 194 0.04 -1.43 9.46
N THR A 195 1.23 -0.90 9.14
CA THR A 195 1.88 -1.10 7.83
C THR A 195 2.34 -2.55 7.68
N PHE A 196 2.92 -3.10 8.74
CA PHE A 196 3.40 -4.48 8.78
C PHE A 196 2.23 -5.47 8.74
N ASP A 197 1.19 -5.26 9.57
CA ASP A 197 0.00 -6.11 9.65
C ASP A 197 -0.76 -6.25 8.31
N LEU A 198 -0.66 -5.23 7.45
CA LEU A 198 -1.26 -5.21 6.12
C LEU A 198 -0.36 -5.81 5.03
N SER A 199 0.96 -5.69 5.20
CA SER A 199 1.95 -6.10 4.18
C SER A 199 2.47 -7.52 4.40
N PHE A 200 2.58 -7.96 5.66
CA PHE A 200 3.15 -9.25 6.06
C PHE A 200 2.53 -10.46 5.35
N PRO A 201 1.19 -10.58 5.19
CA PRO A 201 0.61 -11.71 4.48
C PRO A 201 1.07 -11.82 3.01
N TYR A 202 1.31 -10.68 2.35
CA TYR A 202 1.85 -10.69 0.98
C TYR A 202 3.31 -11.10 0.94
N LEU A 203 4.13 -10.63 1.89
CA LEU A 203 5.54 -11.01 1.96
C LEU A 203 5.68 -12.52 2.17
N LEU A 204 4.86 -13.08 3.05
CA LEU A 204 4.84 -14.51 3.33
C LEU A 204 4.31 -15.33 2.14
N GLY A 205 3.26 -14.86 1.47
CA GLY A 205 2.78 -15.46 0.24
C GLY A 205 3.85 -15.45 -0.86
N LEU A 206 4.47 -14.30 -1.10
CA LEU A 206 5.54 -14.17 -2.09
C LEU A 206 6.76 -15.03 -1.74
N SER A 207 7.18 -15.07 -0.48
CA SER A 207 8.30 -15.91 -0.06
C SER A 207 8.01 -17.40 -0.25
N SER A 208 6.78 -17.85 0.01
CA SER A 208 6.35 -19.23 -0.25
C SER A 208 6.38 -19.60 -1.74
N LEU A 209 5.95 -18.67 -2.61
CA LEU A 209 5.99 -18.85 -4.06
C LEU A 209 7.43 -18.83 -4.60
N LEU A 210 8.28 -17.94 -4.07
CA LEU A 210 9.70 -17.88 -4.43
C LEU A 210 10.43 -19.14 -3.98
N ALA A 211 10.16 -19.63 -2.77
CA ALA A 211 10.73 -20.89 -2.27
C ALA A 211 10.34 -22.05 -3.18
N PHE A 212 9.09 -22.09 -3.66
CA PHE A 212 8.63 -23.10 -4.61
C PHE A 212 9.36 -22.99 -5.95
N ALA A 213 9.44 -21.77 -6.51
CA ALA A 213 10.12 -21.51 -7.78
C ALA A 213 11.61 -21.88 -7.73
N ILE A 214 12.31 -21.55 -6.64
CA ILE A 214 13.71 -21.93 -6.43
C ILE A 214 13.83 -23.46 -6.30
N GLY A 215 12.89 -24.11 -5.60
CA GLY A 215 12.84 -25.56 -5.44
C GLY A 215 12.65 -26.32 -6.76
N LEU A 216 11.95 -25.73 -7.74
CA LEU A 216 11.82 -26.30 -9.09
C LEU A 216 13.12 -26.23 -9.90
N CYS A 217 13.99 -25.25 -9.63
CA CYS A 217 15.25 -25.06 -10.34
C CYS A 217 16.43 -25.87 -9.75
N ARG A 218 16.22 -26.57 -8.64
CA ARG A 218 17.24 -27.49 -8.08
C ARG A 218 17.04 -28.89 -8.71
N PRO A 219 18.07 -29.46 -9.35
CA PRO A 219 18.01 -30.79 -9.95
C PRO A 219 17.82 -31.90 -8.92
#